data_AF-A0A3B9ZRD6-F1
#
_entry.id   AF-A0A3B9ZRD6-F1
#
_cell.length_a   1.000
_cell.length_b   1.000
_cell.length_c   1.000
_cell.angle_alpha   90.00
_cell.angle_beta   90.00
_cell.angle_gamma   90.00
#
_symmetry.space_group_name_H-M   'P 1'
#
loop_
_entity.id
_entity.type
_entity.pdbx_description
1 polymer ?
#
loop_
_entity_poly.entity_id
_entity_poly.type
_entity_poly.pdbx_seq_one_letter_code
_entity_poly.pdbx_strand_id
1 'polypeptide(L)'
;MGGRVCGDHFGGDGEGKPSYEDIDRTWIISGEDPHTTYKYAALAAQLAFCLKTINVADPEGVDWTKEAREAYDWAKANTRAGDELTKPAMGSLLKDIRSFAAASLYQLTGESKYHDQLKIDLASISSSSILNDENRFGSFVYAAMKNQTLDAALKTKLISAIKTTANLSLTAANNRACRWGGDFFMPMLVGQSTTPKVFEVMMAWYMTKDTDPAKAKDYKTCIQNTADYFLGNNPLNTTWITGLGLRRPERVFHMDSWYNGKDEMAPGITPYGPWRKESYETGLGPWQMAWAFKSIYPVNVTDWPGHERWFGNYPSPMNCEFTV
;
A
#
# COMPACT_ATOMS: atom_id res chain seq x y z
N MET A 1 10.32 -7.68 13.13
CA MET A 1 9.63 -8.24 11.95
C MET A 1 10.63 -9.16 11.29
N GLY A 2 10.25 -10.40 10.97
CA GLY A 2 11.06 -11.19 10.05
C GLY A 2 11.02 -10.52 8.68
N GLY A 3 12.11 -10.64 7.91
CA GLY A 3 12.17 -10.04 6.58
C GLY A 3 12.60 -8.57 6.50
N ARG A 4 12.98 -7.91 7.61
CA ARG A 4 13.78 -6.68 7.50
C ARG A 4 15.18 -7.07 7.02
N VAL A 5 15.54 -6.59 5.83
CA VAL A 5 16.92 -6.59 5.30
C VAL A 5 17.47 -5.20 5.50
N CYS A 6 18.56 -5.07 6.25
CA CYS A 6 19.10 -3.76 6.56
C CYS A 6 20.63 -3.74 6.58
N GLY A 7 21.17 -2.63 6.10
CA GLY A 7 22.61 -2.40 6.00
C GLY A 7 23.18 -1.61 7.18
N ASP A 8 22.34 -1.17 8.11
CA ASP A 8 22.67 -0.34 9.27
C ASP A 8 23.05 -1.21 10.49
N HIS A 9 24.21 -1.88 10.42
CA HIS A 9 24.88 -2.29 11.65
C HIS A 9 25.42 -1.02 12.33
N PHE A 10 25.08 -0.77 13.60
CA PHE A 10 25.45 0.42 14.38
C PHE A 10 26.87 0.95 14.05
N GLY A 11 26.95 1.97 13.21
CA GLY A 11 28.17 2.56 12.65
C GLY A 11 27.81 3.56 11.55
N GLY A 12 28.68 4.55 11.29
CA GLY A 12 28.45 5.54 10.23
C GLY A 12 28.91 5.02 8.86
N ASP A 13 28.05 5.11 7.85
CA ASP A 13 28.27 4.66 6.45
C ASP A 13 29.29 5.53 5.66
N GLY A 14 30.18 6.26 6.34
CA GLY A 14 31.10 7.20 5.68
C GLY A 14 30.38 8.26 4.86
N GLU A 15 30.90 8.60 3.67
CA GLU A 15 30.32 9.62 2.78
C GLU A 15 29.08 9.16 1.99
N GLY A 16 28.63 7.91 2.18
CA GLY A 16 27.52 7.33 1.41
C GLY A 16 27.89 7.08 -0.06
N LYS A 17 27.31 6.04 -0.66
CA LYS A 17 27.48 5.72 -2.08
C LYS A 17 26.12 5.31 -2.67
N PRO A 18 25.90 5.47 -3.99
CA PRO A 18 24.68 5.00 -4.63
C PRO A 18 24.47 3.50 -4.43
N SER A 19 23.22 3.06 -4.43
CA SER A 19 22.85 1.66 -4.16
C SER A 19 23.49 0.68 -5.15
N TYR A 20 23.71 1.10 -6.40
CA TYR A 20 24.35 0.29 -7.44
C TYR A 20 25.87 0.11 -7.25
N GLU A 21 26.50 0.89 -6.37
CA GLU A 21 27.90 0.70 -5.94
C GLU A 21 28.00 0.04 -4.56
N ASP A 22 26.86 -0.20 -3.90
CA ASP A 22 26.75 -0.73 -2.54
C ASP A 22 26.85 -2.26 -2.48
N ILE A 23 27.92 -2.78 -3.08
CA ILE A 23 28.14 -4.23 -3.31
C ILE A 23 28.91 -4.95 -2.19
N ASP A 24 29.50 -4.21 -1.26
CA ASP A 24 30.39 -4.71 -0.20
C ASP A 24 29.79 -4.51 1.21
N ARG A 25 28.56 -3.98 1.29
CA ARG A 25 27.89 -3.76 2.56
C ARG A 25 27.56 -5.08 3.23
N THR A 26 27.77 -5.11 4.54
CA THR A 26 27.26 -6.21 5.35
C THR A 26 25.76 -6.02 5.57
N TRP A 27 24.96 -6.94 5.04
CA TRP A 27 23.52 -6.94 5.21
C TRP A 27 23.11 -7.84 6.37
N ILE A 28 22.20 -7.34 7.20
CA ILE A 28 21.56 -8.09 8.27
C ILE A 28 20.15 -8.43 7.81
N ILE A 29 19.82 -9.72 7.86
CA ILE A 29 18.50 -10.22 7.55
C ILE A 29 17.85 -10.65 8.86
N SER A 30 16.73 -10.03 9.19
CA SER A 30 15.92 -10.44 10.35
C SER A 30 15.36 -11.84 10.10
N GLY A 31 15.46 -12.70 11.12
CA GLY A 31 15.06 -14.10 11.03
C GLY A 31 13.61 -14.29 10.60
N GLU A 32 13.33 -15.45 10.01
CA GLU A 32 12.01 -15.91 9.57
C GLU A 32 10.91 -15.79 10.64
N ASP A 33 9.70 -15.42 10.21
CA ASP A 33 8.55 -15.32 11.08
C ASP A 33 7.24 -15.68 10.36
N PRO A 34 6.22 -16.23 11.05
CA PRO A 34 4.98 -16.66 10.41
C PRO A 34 4.23 -15.56 9.65
N HIS A 35 4.24 -14.30 10.09
CA HIS A 35 3.49 -13.23 9.41
C HIS A 35 4.09 -12.96 8.03
N THR A 36 5.39 -12.75 7.97
CA THR A 36 6.08 -12.47 6.71
C THR A 36 6.02 -13.68 5.78
N THR A 37 6.17 -14.90 6.31
CA THR A 37 6.10 -16.11 5.49
C THR A 37 4.69 -16.36 4.94
N TYR A 38 3.61 -16.11 5.69
CA TYR A 38 2.26 -16.16 5.13
C TYR A 38 2.05 -15.07 4.06
N LYS A 39 2.59 -13.86 4.26
CA LYS A 39 2.48 -12.80 3.24
C LYS A 39 3.21 -13.17 1.96
N TYR A 40 4.41 -13.75 2.06
CA TYR A 40 5.14 -14.33 0.93
C TYR A 40 4.32 -15.43 0.24
N ALA A 41 3.76 -16.38 0.99
CA ALA A 41 2.91 -17.44 0.45
C ALA A 41 1.71 -16.90 -0.34
N ALA A 42 1.07 -15.84 0.18
CA ALA A 42 -0.04 -15.17 -0.50
C ALA A 42 0.38 -14.56 -1.84
N LEU A 43 1.49 -13.81 -1.84
CA LEU A 43 2.01 -13.14 -3.04
C LEU A 43 2.51 -14.15 -4.08
N ALA A 44 3.23 -15.21 -3.66
CA ALA A 44 3.67 -16.29 -4.54
C ALA A 44 2.47 -17.01 -5.18
N ALA A 45 1.42 -17.32 -4.41
CA ALA A 45 0.21 -17.93 -4.94
C ALA A 45 -0.53 -17.00 -5.92
N GLN A 46 -0.60 -15.71 -5.62
CA GLN A 46 -1.21 -14.72 -6.51
C GLN A 46 -0.43 -14.57 -7.81
N LEU A 47 0.91 -14.52 -7.75
CA LEU A 47 1.78 -14.48 -8.92
C LEU A 47 1.60 -15.73 -9.78
N ALA A 48 1.62 -16.93 -9.18
CA ALA A 48 1.35 -18.19 -9.88
C ALA A 48 -0.02 -18.17 -10.57
N PHE A 49 -1.06 -17.66 -9.89
CA PHE A 49 -2.40 -17.55 -10.46
C PHE A 49 -2.42 -16.56 -11.64
N CYS A 50 -1.77 -15.41 -11.52
CA CYS A 50 -1.66 -14.42 -12.59
C CYS A 50 -0.94 -14.99 -13.81
N LEU A 51 0.24 -15.59 -13.63
CA LEU A 51 1.03 -16.24 -14.68
C LEU A 51 0.22 -17.32 -15.42
N LYS A 52 -0.47 -18.19 -14.66
CA LYS A 52 -1.37 -19.20 -15.22
C LYS A 52 -2.54 -18.59 -15.99
N THR A 53 -3.11 -17.49 -15.50
CA THR A 53 -4.24 -16.79 -16.13
C THR A 53 -3.86 -16.17 -17.48
N ILE A 54 -2.66 -15.58 -17.57
CA ILE A 54 -2.15 -15.00 -18.81
C ILE A 54 -1.37 -16.00 -19.68
N ASN A 55 -1.27 -17.25 -19.24
CA ASN A 55 -0.54 -18.33 -19.92
C ASN A 55 0.94 -17.97 -20.21
N VAL A 56 1.62 -17.39 -19.22
CA VAL A 56 3.04 -17.03 -19.28
C VAL A 56 3.79 -17.83 -18.21
N ALA A 57 4.94 -18.41 -18.58
CA ALA A 57 5.84 -19.05 -17.64
C ALA A 57 6.66 -18.01 -16.89
N ASP A 58 7.10 -18.36 -15.68
CA ASP A 58 8.08 -17.55 -14.96
C ASP A 58 9.40 -17.49 -15.75
N PRO A 59 9.99 -16.30 -15.98
CA PRO A 59 11.22 -16.17 -16.78
C PRO A 59 12.44 -16.86 -16.15
N GLU A 60 12.45 -17.07 -14.84
CA GLU A 60 13.52 -17.76 -14.11
C GLU A 60 13.19 -19.25 -13.88
N GLY A 61 12.03 -19.71 -14.33
CA GLY A 61 11.59 -21.10 -14.18
C GLY A 61 11.15 -21.47 -12.76
N VAL A 62 10.84 -20.48 -11.91
CA VAL A 62 10.42 -20.72 -10.53
C VAL A 62 9.04 -21.37 -10.48
N ASP A 63 8.90 -22.45 -9.72
CA ASP A 63 7.60 -23.05 -9.40
C ASP A 63 6.93 -22.30 -8.26
N TRP A 64 6.26 -21.19 -8.61
CA TRP A 64 5.55 -20.36 -7.65
C TRP A 64 4.40 -21.08 -6.93
N THR A 65 3.84 -22.15 -7.52
CA THR A 65 2.81 -22.95 -6.84
C THR A 65 3.42 -23.75 -5.70
N LYS A 66 4.59 -24.36 -5.94
CA LYS A 66 5.35 -25.07 -4.91
C LYS A 66 5.83 -24.11 -3.82
N GLU A 67 6.44 -22.99 -4.19
CA GLU A 67 6.91 -21.95 -3.26
C GLU A 67 5.82 -21.50 -2.30
N ALA A 68 4.63 -21.18 -2.84
CA ALA A 68 3.51 -20.74 -2.01
C ALA A 68 3.03 -21.80 -1.01
N ARG A 69 3.04 -23.08 -1.40
CA ARG A 69 2.64 -24.20 -0.53
C ARG A 69 3.63 -24.44 0.59
N GLU A 70 4.92 -24.52 0.24
CA GLU A 70 5.99 -24.78 1.19
C GLU A 70 6.10 -23.64 2.20
N ALA A 71 5.99 -22.39 1.76
CA ALA A 71 5.95 -21.23 2.65
C ALA A 71 4.74 -21.27 3.60
N TYR A 72 3.54 -21.57 3.08
CA TYR A 72 2.35 -21.68 3.90
C TYR A 72 2.46 -22.79 4.95
N ASP A 73 2.93 -23.97 4.54
CA ASP A 73 3.08 -25.13 5.43
C ASP A 73 4.18 -24.88 6.49
N TRP A 74 5.28 -24.23 6.12
CA TRP A 74 6.30 -23.78 7.06
C TRP A 74 5.73 -22.77 8.08
N ALA A 75 5.01 -21.75 7.61
CA ALA A 75 4.43 -20.71 8.48
C ALA A 75 3.45 -21.33 9.49
N LYS A 76 2.64 -22.29 9.03
CA LYS A 76 1.74 -23.06 9.88
C LYS A 76 2.48 -23.89 10.92
N ALA A 77 3.53 -24.62 10.53
CA ALA A 77 4.31 -25.44 11.45
C ALA A 77 5.11 -24.61 12.47
N ASN A 78 5.44 -23.37 12.14
CA ASN A 78 6.26 -22.48 12.98
C ASN A 78 5.46 -21.38 13.69
N THR A 79 4.13 -21.39 13.59
CA THR A 79 3.27 -20.50 14.38
C THR A 79 3.31 -20.92 15.85
N ARG A 80 3.75 -20.02 16.73
CA ARG A 80 3.91 -20.25 18.17
C ARG A 80 2.81 -19.56 18.98
N ALA A 81 2.70 -19.95 20.24
CA ALA A 81 1.84 -19.25 21.19
C ALA A 81 2.21 -17.75 21.26
N GLY A 82 1.22 -16.87 21.09
CA GLY A 82 1.40 -15.43 21.05
C GLY A 82 1.57 -14.82 19.65
N ASP A 83 1.78 -15.63 18.60
CA ASP A 83 1.86 -15.12 17.23
C ASP A 83 0.50 -14.69 16.66
N GLU A 84 -0.60 -15.21 17.21
CA GLU A 84 -1.96 -14.81 16.81
C GLU A 84 -2.33 -13.38 17.28
N LEU A 85 -1.56 -12.79 18.20
CA LEU A 85 -1.79 -11.45 18.72
C LEU A 85 -1.10 -10.40 17.85
N THR A 86 -1.71 -9.22 17.75
CA THR A 86 -1.08 -8.06 17.10
C THR A 86 0.19 -7.66 17.86
N LYS A 87 1.32 -7.62 17.14
CA LYS A 87 2.59 -7.12 17.68
C LYS A 87 2.80 -5.67 17.22
N PRO A 88 3.30 -4.76 18.08
CA PRO A 88 3.49 -3.35 17.70
C PRO A 88 4.31 -3.14 16.43
N ALA A 89 5.31 -4.00 16.19
CA ALA A 89 6.15 -3.92 15.01
C ALA A 89 5.47 -4.41 13.72
N MET A 90 4.44 -5.26 13.81
CA MET A 90 3.74 -5.83 12.64
C MET A 90 2.47 -5.06 12.29
N GLY A 91 1.78 -4.49 13.29
CA GLY A 91 0.55 -3.71 13.08
C GLY A 91 -0.64 -4.48 12.50
N SER A 92 -0.56 -5.81 12.37
CA SER A 92 -1.59 -6.66 11.77
C SER A 92 -1.74 -7.97 12.53
N LEU A 93 -2.93 -8.58 12.47
CA LEU A 93 -3.19 -9.90 13.05
C LEU A 93 -2.73 -10.99 12.09
N LEU A 94 -2.16 -12.07 12.63
CA LEU A 94 -1.72 -13.21 11.83
C LEU A 94 -2.86 -13.79 10.98
N LYS A 95 -4.07 -13.89 11.54
CA LYS A 95 -5.26 -14.38 10.83
C LYS A 95 -5.58 -13.56 9.57
N ASP A 96 -5.32 -12.25 9.57
CA ASP A 96 -5.67 -11.38 8.44
C ASP A 96 -4.75 -11.68 7.25
N ILE A 97 -3.45 -11.84 7.52
CA ILE A 97 -2.44 -12.22 6.52
C ILE A 97 -2.62 -13.68 6.09
N ARG A 98 -2.87 -14.59 7.03
CA ARG A 98 -3.14 -16.01 6.75
C ARG A 98 -4.39 -16.19 5.90
N SER A 99 -5.42 -15.37 6.10
CA SER A 99 -6.61 -15.36 5.24
C SER A 99 -6.27 -14.99 3.80
N PHE A 100 -5.35 -14.05 3.57
CA PHE A 100 -4.90 -13.71 2.22
C PHE A 100 -4.14 -14.87 1.57
N ALA A 101 -3.24 -15.52 2.32
CA ALA A 101 -2.51 -16.70 1.85
C ALA A 101 -3.45 -17.86 1.50
N ALA A 102 -4.39 -18.17 2.40
CA ALA A 102 -5.37 -19.22 2.22
C ALA A 102 -6.32 -18.94 1.04
N ALA A 103 -6.80 -17.70 0.89
CA ALA A 103 -7.63 -17.33 -0.25
C ALA A 103 -6.89 -17.46 -1.59
N SER A 104 -5.63 -17.02 -1.66
CA SER A 104 -4.81 -17.07 -2.86
C SER A 104 -4.45 -18.51 -3.25
N LEU A 105 -4.07 -19.34 -2.27
CA LEU A 105 -3.82 -20.77 -2.49
C LEU A 105 -5.08 -21.52 -2.87
N TYR A 106 -6.23 -21.22 -2.26
CA TYR A 106 -7.50 -21.83 -2.66
C TYR A 106 -7.87 -21.45 -4.10
N GLN A 107 -7.70 -20.17 -4.47
CA GLN A 107 -7.93 -19.72 -5.84
C GLN A 107 -7.07 -20.49 -6.85
N LEU A 108 -5.78 -20.65 -6.55
CA LEU A 108 -4.81 -21.31 -7.40
C LEU A 108 -5.03 -22.82 -7.52
N THR A 109 -5.38 -23.48 -6.41
CA THR A 109 -5.28 -24.95 -6.27
C THR A 109 -6.61 -25.67 -6.14
N GLY A 110 -7.65 -25.02 -5.60
CA GLY A 110 -8.93 -25.64 -5.27
C GLY A 110 -8.90 -26.58 -4.05
N GLU A 111 -7.81 -26.64 -3.30
CA GLU A 111 -7.70 -27.54 -2.14
C GLU A 111 -8.50 -27.04 -0.93
N SER A 112 -9.41 -27.89 -0.44
CA SER A 112 -10.35 -27.54 0.64
C SER A 112 -9.68 -27.09 1.93
N LYS A 113 -8.48 -27.60 2.26
CA LYS A 113 -7.75 -27.22 3.47
C LYS A 113 -7.51 -25.70 3.58
N TYR A 114 -7.31 -25.03 2.44
CA TYR A 114 -7.14 -23.58 2.40
C TYR A 114 -8.47 -22.86 2.54
N HIS A 115 -9.54 -23.37 1.93
CA HIS A 115 -10.89 -22.82 2.10
C HIS A 115 -11.39 -22.94 3.54
N ASP A 116 -11.10 -24.06 4.20
CA ASP A 116 -11.47 -24.29 5.59
C ASP A 116 -10.74 -23.32 6.53
N GLN A 117 -9.43 -23.13 6.36
CA GLN A 117 -8.68 -22.13 7.13
C GLN A 117 -9.20 -20.71 6.87
N LEU A 118 -9.48 -20.37 5.62
CA LEU A 118 -10.02 -19.07 5.24
C LEU A 118 -11.35 -18.76 5.96
N LYS A 119 -12.27 -19.75 6.04
CA LYS A 119 -13.54 -19.59 6.74
C LYS A 119 -13.33 -19.29 8.24
N ILE A 120 -12.34 -19.93 8.86
CA ILE A 120 -11.98 -19.70 10.26
C ILE A 120 -11.47 -18.26 10.43
N ASP A 121 -10.50 -17.85 9.62
CA ASP A 121 -9.85 -16.55 9.77
C ASP A 121 -10.80 -15.37 9.46
N LEU A 122 -11.75 -15.55 8.53
CA LEU A 122 -12.76 -14.55 8.17
C LEU A 122 -14.08 -14.67 8.96
N ALA A 123 -14.14 -15.54 9.97
CA ALA A 123 -15.38 -15.78 10.73
C ALA A 123 -15.92 -14.50 11.38
N SER A 124 -15.03 -13.63 11.87
CA SER A 124 -15.40 -12.37 12.55
C SER A 124 -15.87 -11.25 11.62
N ILE A 125 -15.69 -11.37 10.30
CA ILE A 125 -16.15 -10.35 9.35
C ILE A 125 -17.67 -10.44 9.20
N SER A 126 -18.35 -9.30 9.26
CA SER A 126 -19.77 -9.14 8.99
C SER A 126 -20.00 -8.29 7.73
N SER A 127 -21.24 -8.23 7.26
CA SER A 127 -21.61 -7.41 6.08
C SER A 127 -21.37 -5.91 6.28
N SER A 128 -21.27 -5.44 7.53
CA SER A 128 -21.02 -4.04 7.90
C SER A 128 -19.59 -3.78 8.37
N SER A 129 -18.72 -4.79 8.36
CA SER A 129 -17.31 -4.59 8.70
C SER A 129 -16.65 -3.57 7.77
N ILE A 130 -15.86 -2.68 8.36
CA ILE A 130 -14.91 -1.84 7.63
C ILE A 130 -13.64 -2.66 7.45
N LEU A 131 -13.28 -2.94 6.20
CA LEU A 131 -12.05 -3.63 5.87
C LEU A 131 -10.90 -2.64 5.87
N ASN A 132 -9.77 -3.01 6.45
CA ASN A 132 -8.58 -2.19 6.58
C ASN A 132 -7.31 -3.06 6.56
N ASP A 133 -6.20 -2.44 6.18
CA ASP A 133 -4.87 -3.06 6.21
C ASP A 133 -4.81 -4.43 5.52
N GLU A 134 -4.61 -5.52 6.26
CA GLU A 134 -4.38 -6.86 5.71
C GLU A 134 -5.68 -7.68 5.54
N ASN A 135 -6.75 -7.40 6.31
CA ASN A 135 -7.98 -8.21 6.27
C ASN A 135 -8.77 -8.07 4.96
N ARG A 136 -8.47 -7.02 4.19
CA ARG A 136 -9.10 -6.76 2.89
C ARG A 136 -8.61 -7.71 1.81
N PHE A 137 -7.35 -8.16 1.83
CA PHE A 137 -6.78 -8.88 0.69
C PHE A 137 -7.38 -10.28 0.53
N GLY A 138 -7.49 -11.05 1.62
CA GLY A 138 -8.21 -12.34 1.59
C GLY A 138 -9.68 -12.17 1.20
N SER A 139 -10.32 -11.12 1.69
CA SER A 139 -11.71 -10.76 1.35
C SER A 139 -11.88 -10.45 -0.15
N PHE A 140 -10.95 -9.68 -0.73
CA PHE A 140 -10.94 -9.32 -2.16
C PHE A 140 -10.78 -10.55 -3.04
N VAL A 141 -9.79 -11.40 -2.74
CA VAL A 141 -9.51 -12.62 -3.50
C VAL A 141 -10.74 -13.52 -3.50
N TYR A 142 -11.32 -13.80 -2.32
CA TYR A 142 -12.47 -14.69 -2.22
C TYR A 142 -13.72 -14.12 -2.89
N ALA A 143 -13.99 -12.82 -2.74
CA ALA A 143 -15.12 -12.16 -3.38
C ALA A 143 -15.01 -12.18 -4.91
N ALA A 144 -13.81 -12.02 -5.46
CA ALA A 144 -13.55 -12.01 -6.91
C ALA A 144 -13.43 -13.40 -7.54
N MET A 145 -13.29 -14.45 -6.73
CA MET A 145 -13.08 -15.81 -7.19
C MET A 145 -14.26 -16.33 -8.03
N LYS A 146 -13.94 -17.02 -9.14
CA LYS A 146 -14.92 -17.63 -10.07
C LYS A 146 -14.73 -19.12 -10.31
N ASN A 147 -13.50 -19.62 -10.15
CA ASN A 147 -13.10 -20.94 -10.65
C ASN A 147 -13.12 -22.04 -9.59
N GLN A 148 -13.71 -21.78 -8.42
CA GLN A 148 -13.75 -22.73 -7.30
C GLN A 148 -15.17 -22.79 -6.72
N THR A 149 -15.45 -23.86 -5.98
CA THR A 149 -16.68 -23.97 -5.18
C THR A 149 -16.62 -22.97 -4.03
N LEU A 150 -17.64 -22.12 -3.90
CA LEU A 150 -17.65 -21.06 -2.89
C LEU A 150 -18.83 -21.25 -1.94
N ASP A 151 -18.59 -20.96 -0.66
CA ASP A 151 -19.66 -20.66 0.28
C ASP A 151 -20.34 -19.35 -0.14
N ALA A 152 -21.58 -19.45 -0.60
CA ALA A 152 -22.38 -18.34 -1.11
C ALA A 152 -22.71 -17.30 -0.03
N ALA A 153 -22.93 -17.73 1.22
CA ALA A 153 -23.22 -16.84 2.33
C ALA A 153 -21.99 -16.02 2.71
N LEU A 154 -20.82 -16.67 2.80
CA LEU A 154 -19.55 -15.99 3.02
C LEU A 154 -19.24 -15.02 1.88
N LYS A 155 -19.42 -15.42 0.61
CA LYS A 155 -19.17 -14.54 -0.54
C LYS A 155 -20.04 -13.29 -0.49
N THR A 156 -21.34 -13.45 -0.23
CA THR A 156 -22.30 -12.34 -0.15
C THR A 156 -21.94 -11.39 1.01
N LYS A 157 -21.54 -11.95 2.15
CA LYS A 157 -21.09 -11.20 3.34
C LYS A 157 -19.87 -10.34 3.02
N LEU A 158 -18.85 -10.92 2.37
CA LEU A 158 -17.62 -10.20 2.01
C LEU A 158 -17.85 -9.14 0.94
N ILE A 159 -18.68 -9.42 -0.08
CA ILE A 159 -19.08 -8.39 -1.07
C ILE A 159 -19.75 -7.21 -0.38
N SER A 160 -20.59 -7.46 0.63
CA SER A 160 -21.24 -6.41 1.41
C SER A 160 -20.24 -5.59 2.21
N ALA A 161 -19.28 -6.23 2.89
CA ALA A 161 -18.22 -5.54 3.64
C ALA A 161 -17.35 -4.65 2.73
N ILE A 162 -16.99 -5.15 1.54
CA ILE A 162 -16.25 -4.38 0.53
C ILE A 162 -17.03 -3.13 0.11
N LYS A 163 -18.33 -3.26 -0.19
CA LYS A 163 -19.20 -2.13 -0.54
C LYS A 163 -19.34 -1.14 0.62
N THR A 164 -19.51 -1.62 1.85
CA THR A 164 -19.58 -0.78 3.05
C THR A 164 -18.31 0.06 3.19
N THR A 165 -17.14 -0.56 3.01
CA THR A 165 -15.85 0.14 3.08
C THR A 165 -15.69 1.14 1.93
N ALA A 166 -16.03 0.76 0.69
CA ALA A 166 -15.98 1.65 -0.46
C ALA A 166 -16.91 2.88 -0.34
N ASN A 167 -18.04 2.74 0.35
CA ASN A 167 -18.95 3.86 0.61
C ASN A 167 -18.34 4.93 1.53
N LEU A 168 -17.35 4.58 2.36
CA LEU A 168 -16.58 5.57 3.13
C LEU A 168 -15.77 6.47 2.19
N SER A 169 -15.11 5.89 1.18
CA SER A 169 -14.39 6.64 0.15
C SER A 169 -15.30 7.54 -0.69
N LEU A 170 -16.52 7.09 -1.01
CA LEU A 170 -17.51 7.95 -1.69
C LEU A 170 -17.91 9.14 -0.82
N THR A 171 -18.17 8.90 0.46
CA THR A 171 -18.46 9.97 1.42
C THR A 171 -17.29 10.95 1.52
N ALA A 172 -16.07 10.44 1.61
CA ALA A 172 -14.85 11.25 1.64
C ALA A 172 -14.71 12.13 0.40
N ALA A 173 -14.90 11.55 -0.79
CA ALA A 173 -14.86 12.27 -2.06
C ALA A 173 -15.92 13.39 -2.10
N ASN A 174 -17.16 13.11 -1.67
CA ASN A 174 -18.23 14.12 -1.68
C ASN A 174 -17.99 15.28 -0.71
N ASN A 175 -17.22 15.06 0.35
CA ASN A 175 -16.87 16.08 1.34
C ASN A 175 -15.62 16.91 0.97
N ARG A 176 -14.94 16.59 -0.14
CA ARG A 176 -13.70 17.25 -0.55
C ARG A 176 -13.90 18.08 -1.81
N ALA A 177 -13.35 19.30 -1.82
CA ALA A 177 -13.41 20.19 -2.98
C ALA A 177 -12.87 19.52 -4.26
N CYS A 178 -11.75 18.80 -4.16
CA CYS A 178 -11.13 18.09 -5.28
C CYS A 178 -11.62 16.64 -5.46
N ARG A 179 -12.62 16.20 -4.69
CA ARG A 179 -13.36 14.94 -4.87
C ARG A 179 -12.55 13.64 -4.92
N TRP A 180 -11.36 13.60 -4.32
CA TRP A 180 -10.56 12.38 -4.22
C TRP A 180 -11.02 11.47 -3.06
N GLY A 181 -10.92 10.15 -3.27
CA GLY A 181 -11.61 9.13 -2.45
C GLY A 181 -10.79 8.43 -1.38
N GLY A 182 -9.54 8.83 -1.11
CA GLY A 182 -8.75 8.17 -0.06
C GLY A 182 -9.33 8.41 1.35
N ASP A 183 -8.75 7.77 2.36
CA ASP A 183 -9.26 7.83 3.74
C ASP A 183 -9.40 9.28 4.25
N PHE A 184 -10.59 9.62 4.73
CA PHE A 184 -10.92 10.95 5.28
C PHE A 184 -10.24 11.23 6.61
N PHE A 185 -10.02 10.19 7.41
CA PHE A 185 -9.50 10.30 8.78
C PHE A 185 -8.00 10.09 8.86
N MET A 186 -7.38 9.64 7.77
CA MET A 186 -5.93 9.55 7.70
C MET A 186 -5.32 10.94 7.90
N PRO A 187 -4.46 11.13 8.91
CA PRO A 187 -3.75 12.39 9.09
C PRO A 187 -2.90 12.70 7.85
N MET A 188 -2.64 13.99 7.61
CA MET A 188 -1.80 14.45 6.51
C MET A 188 -0.32 14.13 6.79
N LEU A 189 0.03 12.88 6.55
CA LEU A 189 1.35 12.28 6.69
C LEU A 189 1.48 11.12 5.68
N VAL A 190 2.71 10.67 5.44
CA VAL A 190 3.08 9.43 4.73
C VAL A 190 2.17 9.12 3.54
N GLY A 191 2.24 9.95 2.50
CA GLY A 191 1.52 9.69 1.25
C GLY A 191 0.02 9.93 1.30
N GLN A 192 -0.56 10.51 2.36
CA GLN A 192 -2.01 10.73 2.41
C GLN A 192 -2.52 11.52 1.19
N SER A 193 -1.76 12.51 0.74
CA SER A 193 -2.10 13.38 -0.39
C SER A 193 -1.41 12.99 -1.70
N THR A 194 -0.74 11.83 -1.76
CA THR A 194 -0.05 11.34 -2.97
C THR A 194 -0.28 9.86 -3.29
N THR A 195 -0.85 9.10 -2.36
CA THR A 195 -1.22 7.68 -2.51
C THR A 195 -2.74 7.54 -2.62
N PRO A 196 -3.28 6.98 -3.72
CA PRO A 196 -4.73 6.97 -3.96
C PRO A 196 -5.61 6.31 -2.89
N LYS A 197 -5.18 5.19 -2.31
CA LYS A 197 -5.91 4.43 -1.28
C LYS A 197 -7.40 4.19 -1.62
N VAL A 198 -7.69 3.72 -2.84
CA VAL A 198 -9.06 3.46 -3.34
C VAL A 198 -9.27 2.02 -3.85
N PHE A 199 -8.46 1.05 -3.38
CA PHE A 199 -8.57 -0.34 -3.81
C PHE A 199 -9.97 -0.92 -3.52
N GLU A 200 -10.56 -0.57 -2.39
CA GLU A 200 -11.89 -0.98 -1.96
C GLU A 200 -12.96 -0.49 -2.94
N VAL A 201 -12.81 0.74 -3.46
CA VAL A 201 -13.70 1.33 -4.46
C VAL A 201 -13.56 0.62 -5.80
N MET A 202 -12.33 0.28 -6.21
CA MET A 202 -12.07 -0.51 -7.41
C MET A 202 -12.71 -1.90 -7.33
N MET A 203 -12.56 -2.57 -6.19
CA MET A 203 -13.18 -3.87 -5.94
C MET A 203 -14.70 -3.77 -5.90
N ALA A 204 -15.26 -2.76 -5.22
CA ALA A 204 -16.71 -2.55 -5.19
C ALA A 204 -17.27 -2.30 -6.60
N TRP A 205 -16.60 -1.45 -7.40
CA TRP A 205 -16.94 -1.23 -8.81
C TRP A 205 -16.96 -2.54 -9.60
N TYR A 206 -15.90 -3.36 -9.49
CA TYR A 206 -15.81 -4.64 -10.18
C TYR A 206 -16.96 -5.59 -9.81
N MET A 207 -17.43 -5.59 -8.56
CA MET A 207 -18.56 -6.41 -8.12
C MET A 207 -19.93 -5.86 -8.53
N THR A 208 -20.07 -4.55 -8.74
CA THR A 208 -21.37 -3.93 -9.04
C THR A 208 -21.59 -3.62 -10.51
N LYS A 209 -20.54 -3.50 -11.32
CA LYS A 209 -20.63 -3.00 -12.70
C LYS A 209 -21.69 -3.67 -13.58
N ASP A 210 -21.98 -4.94 -13.34
CA ASP A 210 -22.95 -5.71 -14.14
C ASP A 210 -24.33 -5.86 -13.45
N THR A 211 -24.44 -5.54 -12.16
CA THR A 211 -25.66 -5.79 -11.35
C THR A 211 -26.33 -4.52 -10.82
N ASP A 212 -25.56 -3.44 -10.65
CA ASP A 212 -26.03 -2.12 -10.22
C ASP A 212 -25.23 -1.03 -10.96
N PRO A 213 -25.60 -0.71 -12.22
CA PRO A 213 -24.88 0.24 -13.04
C PRO A 213 -24.86 1.66 -12.49
N ALA A 214 -25.92 2.06 -11.76
CA ALA A 214 -26.00 3.37 -11.14
C ALA A 214 -24.93 3.50 -10.04
N LYS A 215 -24.85 2.53 -9.12
CA LYS A 215 -23.82 2.54 -8.08
C LYS A 215 -22.42 2.34 -8.63
N ALA A 216 -22.27 1.53 -9.68
CA ALA A 216 -21.00 1.38 -10.37
C ALA A 216 -20.50 2.70 -10.98
N LYS A 217 -21.41 3.54 -11.51
CA LYS A 217 -21.05 4.87 -11.99
C LYS A 217 -20.47 5.75 -10.86
N ASP A 218 -21.04 5.69 -9.66
CA ASP A 218 -20.52 6.45 -8.51
C ASP A 218 -19.10 6.00 -8.14
N TYR A 219 -18.86 4.70 -8.03
CA TYR A 219 -17.53 4.16 -7.74
C TYR A 219 -16.52 4.53 -8.83
N LYS A 220 -16.90 4.39 -10.11
CA LYS A 220 -16.03 4.77 -11.23
C LYS A 220 -15.68 6.25 -11.20
N THR A 221 -16.65 7.11 -10.93
CA THR A 221 -16.45 8.57 -10.83
C THR A 221 -15.49 8.90 -9.69
N CYS A 222 -15.62 8.23 -8.54
CA CYS A 222 -14.69 8.38 -7.42
C CYS A 222 -13.25 7.98 -7.80
N ILE A 223 -13.07 6.85 -8.50
CA ILE A 223 -11.75 6.41 -8.98
C ILE A 223 -11.15 7.44 -9.95
N GLN A 224 -11.95 7.96 -10.88
CA GLN A 224 -11.50 8.96 -11.87
C GLN A 224 -11.11 10.28 -11.20
N ASN A 225 -11.97 10.86 -10.35
CA ASN A 225 -11.65 12.08 -9.62
C ASN A 225 -10.42 11.92 -8.71
N THR A 226 -10.24 10.72 -8.16
CA THR A 226 -9.05 10.37 -7.39
C THR A 226 -7.81 10.41 -8.27
N ALA A 227 -7.84 9.81 -9.47
CA ALA A 227 -6.74 9.90 -10.42
C ALA A 227 -6.49 11.36 -10.85
N ASP A 228 -7.53 12.12 -11.17
CA ASP A 228 -7.42 13.53 -11.55
C ASP A 228 -6.69 14.34 -10.47
N TYR A 229 -7.03 14.10 -9.19
CA TYR A 229 -6.34 14.74 -8.08
C TYR A 229 -4.83 14.50 -8.10
N PHE A 230 -4.37 13.26 -8.32
CA PHE A 230 -2.93 12.96 -8.37
C PHE A 230 -2.26 13.40 -9.66
N LEU A 231 -3.04 13.61 -10.72
CA LEU A 231 -2.56 14.10 -12.01
C LEU A 231 -2.56 15.62 -12.13
N GLY A 232 -3.06 16.35 -11.14
CA GLY A 232 -2.95 17.82 -11.09
C GLY A 232 -4.19 18.55 -10.60
N ASN A 233 -5.34 17.88 -10.45
CA ASN A 233 -6.55 18.48 -9.89
C ASN A 233 -6.49 18.58 -8.35
N ASN A 234 -5.43 19.19 -7.84
CA ASN A 234 -5.18 19.43 -6.42
C ASN A 234 -4.80 20.89 -6.18
N PRO A 235 -4.81 21.36 -4.93
CA PRO A 235 -4.53 22.77 -4.61
C PRO A 235 -3.19 23.31 -5.13
N LEU A 236 -2.21 22.43 -5.36
CA LEU A 236 -0.92 22.81 -5.90
C LEU A 236 -0.84 22.73 -7.43
N ASN A 237 -1.90 22.28 -8.11
CA ASN A 237 -1.86 22.02 -9.56
C ASN A 237 -0.67 21.13 -9.96
N THR A 238 -0.32 20.15 -9.12
CA THR A 238 0.89 19.32 -9.26
C THR A 238 0.54 17.89 -9.62
N THR A 239 1.08 17.37 -10.71
CA THR A 239 1.13 15.93 -10.94
C THR A 239 2.14 15.32 -9.97
N TRP A 240 1.72 14.45 -9.05
CA TRP A 240 2.57 13.95 -7.96
C TRP A 240 3.59 12.89 -8.37
N ILE A 241 3.95 12.81 -9.65
CA ILE A 241 4.81 11.75 -10.20
C ILE A 241 5.99 12.42 -10.91
N THR A 242 7.22 12.05 -10.55
CA THR A 242 8.42 12.55 -11.23
C THR A 242 8.38 12.22 -12.72
N GLY A 243 8.83 13.14 -13.56
CA GLY A 243 8.83 12.98 -15.02
C GLY A 243 7.46 13.06 -15.72
N LEU A 244 6.35 13.23 -14.99
CA LEU A 244 5.00 13.31 -15.58
C LEU A 244 4.33 14.66 -15.29
N GLY A 245 3.67 15.23 -16.29
CA GLY A 245 2.89 16.47 -16.15
C GLY A 245 3.73 17.76 -16.21
N LEU A 246 3.07 18.91 -16.36
CA LEU A 246 3.74 20.21 -16.51
C LEU A 246 4.35 20.71 -15.20
N ARG A 247 3.61 20.58 -14.09
CA ARG A 247 4.08 20.87 -12.73
C ARG A 247 4.15 19.56 -11.96
N ARG A 248 5.34 19.21 -11.49
CA ARG A 248 5.66 17.90 -10.92
C ARG A 248 6.76 18.01 -9.87
N PRO A 249 6.96 16.99 -9.02
CA PRO A 249 8.19 16.88 -8.24
C PRO A 249 9.40 16.80 -9.19
N GLU A 250 10.21 17.84 -9.21
CA GLU A 250 11.47 17.87 -9.98
C GLU A 250 12.61 17.21 -9.21
N ARG A 251 12.55 17.23 -7.88
CA ARG A 251 13.47 16.55 -6.96
C ARG A 251 12.69 15.91 -5.83
N VAL A 252 13.09 14.70 -5.45
CA VAL A 252 12.57 13.92 -4.33
C VAL A 252 13.74 13.26 -3.59
N PHE A 253 13.48 12.70 -2.42
CA PHE A 253 14.46 11.95 -1.63
C PHE A 253 14.68 10.58 -2.27
N HIS A 254 15.59 10.54 -3.25
CA HIS A 254 16.01 9.32 -3.93
C HIS A 254 17.49 9.43 -4.26
N MET A 255 18.33 8.84 -3.41
CA MET A 255 19.78 8.99 -3.46
C MET A 255 20.36 8.54 -4.80
N ASP A 256 19.87 7.43 -5.38
CA ASP A 256 20.38 6.97 -6.67
C ASP A 256 20.16 7.97 -7.79
N SER A 257 19.04 8.71 -7.78
CA SER A 257 18.83 9.80 -8.73
C SER A 257 19.79 10.98 -8.52
N TRP A 258 20.29 11.21 -7.29
CA TRP A 258 21.22 12.29 -7.02
C TRP A 258 22.66 11.96 -7.45
N TYR A 259 23.00 10.67 -7.49
CA TYR A 259 24.33 10.17 -7.85
C TYR A 259 24.41 9.60 -9.27
N ASN A 260 23.33 9.59 -10.06
CA ASN A 260 23.33 8.99 -11.41
C ASN A 260 24.05 9.83 -12.49
N GLY A 261 24.63 10.98 -12.13
CA GLY A 261 25.30 11.89 -13.06
C GLY A 261 24.37 12.60 -14.07
N LYS A 262 23.04 12.52 -13.86
CA LYS A 262 22.02 13.18 -14.66
C LYS A 262 21.35 14.27 -13.84
N ASP A 263 20.96 15.35 -14.50
CA ASP A 263 20.20 16.45 -13.87
C ASP A 263 18.73 16.10 -13.61
N GLU A 264 18.26 14.96 -14.13
CA GLU A 264 16.87 14.52 -14.03
C GLU A 264 16.68 13.39 -13.00
N MET A 265 15.61 13.49 -12.21
CA MET A 265 15.17 12.41 -11.35
C MET A 265 14.65 11.23 -12.18
N ALA A 266 14.89 10.01 -11.71
CA ALA A 266 14.19 8.83 -12.20
C ALA A 266 12.67 9.08 -12.29
N PRO A 267 12.03 8.82 -13.45
CA PRO A 267 10.61 9.06 -13.64
C PRO A 267 9.77 8.01 -12.87
N GLY A 268 8.52 8.35 -12.57
CA GLY A 268 7.56 7.42 -11.96
C GLY A 268 7.58 7.38 -10.43
N ILE A 269 8.36 8.23 -9.77
CA ILE A 269 8.43 8.30 -8.30
C ILE A 269 7.33 9.21 -7.76
N THR A 270 6.59 8.71 -6.78
CA THR A 270 5.54 9.46 -6.06
C THR A 270 6.00 9.73 -4.62
N PRO A 271 6.35 10.97 -4.25
CA PRO A 271 6.81 11.27 -2.89
C PRO A 271 5.65 11.22 -1.89
N TYR A 272 5.92 11.18 -0.58
CA TYR A 272 4.90 11.25 0.47
C TYR A 272 4.07 12.55 0.43
N GLY A 273 4.62 13.63 -0.11
CA GLY A 273 3.88 14.85 -0.41
C GLY A 273 3.59 15.73 0.82
N PRO A 274 2.49 16.52 0.79
CA PRO A 274 2.14 17.46 1.85
C PRO A 274 2.12 16.83 3.25
N TRP A 275 2.64 17.56 4.24
CA TRP A 275 2.76 17.07 5.62
C TRP A 275 2.14 18.04 6.63
N ARG A 276 1.53 17.50 7.69
CA ARG A 276 0.97 18.29 8.80
C ARG A 276 2.05 19.09 9.54
N LYS A 277 1.66 20.10 10.30
CA LYS A 277 2.61 20.74 11.23
C LYS A 277 2.97 19.72 12.32
N GLU A 278 4.25 19.52 12.55
CA GLU A 278 4.77 18.82 13.73
C GLU A 278 5.31 19.83 14.75
N SER A 279 5.74 19.35 15.92
CA SER A 279 6.24 20.20 17.02
C SER A 279 7.58 20.88 16.72
N TYR A 280 8.19 20.67 15.54
CA TYR A 280 9.42 21.34 15.13
C TYR A 280 9.13 22.82 14.82
N GLU A 281 9.25 23.68 15.83
CA GLU A 281 8.95 25.11 15.71
C GLU A 281 9.83 25.80 14.65
N THR A 282 11.07 25.36 14.47
CA THR A 282 11.94 25.78 13.36
C THR A 282 12.83 24.62 12.92
N GLY A 283 12.80 24.25 11.64
CA GLY A 283 13.72 23.22 11.13
C GLY A 283 15.18 23.66 11.26
N LEU A 284 16.08 22.75 11.63
CA LEU A 284 17.51 23.01 11.80
C LEU A 284 18.25 23.12 10.46
N GLY A 285 17.78 22.42 9.43
CA GLY A 285 18.37 22.42 8.10
C GLY A 285 17.45 21.81 7.05
N PRO A 286 17.84 21.82 5.77
CA PRO A 286 17.01 21.38 4.65
C PRO A 286 16.56 19.90 4.73
N TRP A 287 17.22 19.05 5.53
CA TRP A 287 16.75 17.69 5.79
C TRP A 287 15.48 17.62 6.67
N GLN A 288 15.06 18.74 7.29
CA GLN A 288 13.83 18.82 8.07
C GLN A 288 12.75 19.58 7.31
N MET A 289 11.54 19.03 7.28
CA MET A 289 10.39 19.61 6.59
C MET A 289 10.09 21.06 7.04
N ALA A 290 10.19 21.34 8.34
CA ALA A 290 9.97 22.66 8.93
C ALA A 290 11.01 23.73 8.54
N TRP A 291 12.08 23.36 7.82
CA TRP A 291 13.06 24.33 7.31
C TRP A 291 12.42 25.36 6.37
N ALA A 292 11.53 24.90 5.48
CA ALA A 292 10.84 25.77 4.54
C ALA A 292 9.96 26.82 5.24
N PHE A 293 9.47 26.54 6.45
CA PHE A 293 8.57 27.41 7.20
C PHE A 293 9.22 28.74 7.61
N LYS A 294 10.54 28.84 7.55
CA LYS A 294 11.27 30.09 7.80
C LYS A 294 11.03 31.16 6.72
N SER A 295 10.51 30.75 5.57
CA SER A 295 10.40 31.59 4.37
C SER A 295 8.98 31.67 3.79
N ILE A 296 7.98 31.08 4.45
CA ILE A 296 6.59 31.11 3.98
C ILE A 296 5.87 32.41 4.37
N TYR A 297 4.84 32.77 3.62
CA TYR A 297 3.88 33.81 3.97
C TYR A 297 2.45 33.30 3.76
N PRO A 298 1.54 33.42 4.74
CA PRO A 298 1.76 33.86 6.11
C PRO A 298 2.80 33.03 6.88
N VAL A 299 3.44 33.68 7.85
CA VAL A 299 4.55 33.11 8.65
C VAL A 299 4.10 31.87 9.43
N ASN A 300 2.85 31.82 9.87
CA ASN A 300 2.29 30.67 10.56
C ASN A 300 1.84 29.62 9.54
N VAL A 301 2.53 28.49 9.47
CA VAL A 301 2.16 27.38 8.56
C VAL A 301 0.74 26.85 8.81
N THR A 302 0.19 27.03 10.00
CA THR A 302 -1.19 26.65 10.33
C THR A 302 -2.24 27.47 9.61
N ASP A 303 -1.88 28.67 9.17
CA ASP A 303 -2.75 29.58 8.42
C ASP A 303 -2.75 29.21 6.92
N TRP A 304 -1.82 28.36 6.49
CA TRP A 304 -1.73 27.83 5.13
C TRP A 304 -2.59 26.57 4.94
N PRO A 305 -3.29 26.39 3.81
CA PRO A 305 -4.04 25.16 3.52
C PRO A 305 -3.15 23.91 3.60
N GLY A 306 -3.62 22.85 4.25
CA GLY A 306 -2.82 21.66 4.51
C GLY A 306 -2.22 21.01 3.27
N HIS A 307 -3.05 20.78 2.25
CA HIS A 307 -2.65 20.12 1.00
C HIS A 307 -1.74 20.99 0.11
N GLU A 308 -1.47 22.23 0.52
CA GLU A 308 -0.49 23.13 -0.11
C GLU A 308 0.85 23.17 0.65
N ARG A 309 0.99 22.42 1.76
CA ARG A 309 2.21 22.38 2.59
C ARG A 309 3.28 21.46 2.00
N TRP A 310 3.60 21.69 0.73
CA TRP A 310 4.69 21.07 0.01
C TRP A 310 5.58 22.15 -0.59
N PHE A 311 6.84 22.19 -0.14
CA PHE A 311 7.78 23.25 -0.50
C PHE A 311 8.95 22.77 -1.35
N GLY A 312 8.88 21.54 -1.89
CA GLY A 312 9.97 20.96 -2.70
C GLY A 312 11.29 20.77 -1.94
N ASN A 313 11.23 20.65 -0.61
CA ASN A 313 12.40 20.44 0.25
C ASN A 313 12.93 18.99 0.15
N TYR A 314 13.45 18.65 -1.03
CA TYR A 314 13.82 17.30 -1.46
C TYR A 314 14.78 16.52 -0.54
N PRO A 315 15.66 17.14 0.27
CA PRO A 315 16.49 16.41 1.21
C PRO A 315 15.73 15.91 2.44
N SER A 316 14.47 16.29 2.63
CA SER A 316 13.68 15.87 3.79
C SER A 316 12.91 14.58 3.51
N PRO A 317 13.24 13.45 4.18
CA PRO A 317 12.55 12.18 3.94
C PRO A 317 11.06 12.27 4.24
N MET A 318 10.69 12.98 5.31
CA MET A 318 9.30 13.11 5.78
C MET A 318 8.32 13.44 4.66
N ASN A 319 8.64 14.38 3.79
CA ASN A 319 7.76 14.73 2.68
C ASN A 319 8.29 14.16 1.35
N CYS A 320 9.60 14.10 1.14
CA CYS A 320 10.17 13.78 -0.16
C CYS A 320 10.58 12.33 -0.38
N GLU A 321 10.52 11.47 0.61
CA GLU A 321 10.70 10.03 0.43
C GLU A 321 9.49 9.41 -0.27
N PHE A 322 9.66 8.18 -0.76
CA PHE A 322 8.62 7.35 -1.36
C PHE A 322 8.82 5.91 -0.90
N THR A 323 7.80 5.09 -1.09
CA THR A 323 7.88 3.64 -0.85
C THR A 323 7.34 2.87 -2.03
N VAL A 324 7.83 1.65 -2.21
CA VAL A 324 7.25 0.65 -3.11
C VAL A 324 5.93 0.10 -2.59
#